data_AF-A0A7X0FZE0-F1
#
_entry.id   AF-A0A7X0FZE0-F1
#
_cell.length_a   1.000
_cell.length_b   1.000
_cell.length_c   1.000
_cell.angle_alpha   90.00
_cell.angle_beta   90.00
_cell.angle_gamma   90.00
#
_symmetry.space_group_name_H-M   'P 1'
#
loop_
_entity.id
_entity.type
_entity.pdbx_description
1 polymer ?
#
loop_
_entity_poly.entity_id
_entity_poly.type
_entity_poly.pdbx_seq_one_letter_code
_entity_poly.pdbx_strand_id
1 'polypeptide(L)'
;MIIGGVPGSVQAPRTLILGRYEHRRRRLRVVARSTRCPLRRGASWPGLLAPAGDEHPWPQPLPAGWAGGLTGAQEPIWYTRVLPELAAETAVDAAVEHGRWRHAVQYLRLRSDLAARDVPQGLDIE
;
A
#
# COMPACT_ATOMS: atom_id res chain seq x y z
N MET A 1 -0.30 7.01 3.60
CA MET A 1 -0.03 5.55 3.70
C MET A 1 1.33 5.25 3.06
N ILE A 2 1.97 4.15 3.42
CA ILE A 2 3.28 3.74 2.86
C ILE A 2 3.06 2.75 1.73
N ILE A 3 3.80 2.86 0.62
CA ILE A 3 3.74 1.92 -0.49
C ILE A 3 4.68 0.75 -0.18
N GLY A 4 4.16 -0.48 -0.10
CA GLY A 4 4.99 -1.68 0.11
C GLY A 4 4.85 -2.72 -1.00
N GLY A 5 3.97 -2.49 -1.98
CA GLY A 5 3.87 -3.39 -3.11
C GLY A 5 3.02 -2.87 -4.25
N VAL A 6 3.19 -3.49 -5.42
CA VAL A 6 2.39 -3.21 -6.62
C VAL A 6 2.00 -4.52 -7.29
N PRO A 7 0.70 -4.74 -7.57
CA PRO A 7 0.30 -5.86 -8.41
C PRO A 7 0.81 -5.63 -9.84
N GLY A 8 1.55 -6.61 -10.37
CA GLY A 8 2.17 -6.51 -11.70
C GLY A 8 3.43 -5.62 -11.71
N SER A 9 3.60 -4.81 -12.76
CA SER A 9 4.85 -4.09 -13.01
C SER A 9 4.99 -2.79 -12.20
N VAL A 10 6.18 -2.58 -11.62
CA VAL A 10 6.61 -1.32 -10.97
C VAL A 10 6.73 -0.14 -11.94
N GLN A 11 6.88 -0.40 -13.24
CA GLN A 11 7.03 0.67 -14.25
C GLN A 11 5.70 1.35 -14.58
N ALA A 12 4.59 0.62 -14.46
CA ALA A 12 3.25 1.11 -14.78
C ALA A 12 2.24 0.59 -13.76
N PRO A 13 2.38 0.98 -12.46
CA PRO A 13 1.52 0.47 -11.42
C PRO A 13 0.09 0.98 -11.62
N ARG A 14 -0.85 0.04 -11.70
CA ARG A 14 -2.29 0.37 -11.82
C ARG A 14 -2.97 0.52 -10.47
N THR A 15 -2.44 -0.15 -9.45
CA THR A 15 -2.92 -0.12 -8.06
C THR A 15 -1.72 -0.29 -7.13
N LEU A 16 -1.86 0.15 -5.89
CA LEU A 16 -0.83 0.06 -4.86
C LEU A 16 -1.31 -0.82 -3.71
N ILE A 17 -0.39 -1.58 -3.13
CA ILE A 17 -0.58 -2.25 -1.84
C ILE A 17 0.03 -1.36 -0.77
N LEU A 18 -0.80 -0.98 0.18
CA LEU A 18 -0.52 0.10 1.12
C LEU A 18 -0.40 -0.45 2.54
N GLY A 19 0.56 0.12 3.24
CA GLY A 19 0.87 -0.22 4.61
C GLY A 19 0.86 0.96 5.57
N ARG A 20 0.90 0.60 6.84
CA ARG A 20 1.12 1.52 7.95
C ARG A 20 1.98 0.84 9.01
N TYR A 21 2.87 1.61 9.63
CA TYR A 21 3.70 1.09 10.71
C TYR A 21 2.87 0.93 11.98
N GLU A 22 2.95 -0.26 12.58
CA GLU A 22 2.41 -0.54 13.91
C GLU A 22 3.24 0.20 14.98
N HIS A 23 2.60 1.03 15.80
CA HIS A 23 3.25 1.89 16.79
C HIS A 23 4.17 1.12 17.77
N ARG A 24 3.75 -0.08 18.18
CA ARG A 24 4.47 -0.87 19.22
C ARG A 24 5.71 -1.59 18.69
N ARG A 25 5.63 -2.15 17.48
CA ARG A 25 6.68 -3.03 16.93
C ARG A 25 7.43 -2.45 15.74
N ARG A 26 7.06 -1.23 15.29
CA ARG A 26 7.48 -0.62 14.02
C ARG A 26 7.43 -1.60 12.83
N ARG A 27 6.48 -2.54 12.86
CA ARG A 27 6.28 -3.49 11.78
C ARG A 27 5.34 -2.88 10.76
N LEU A 28 5.73 -2.91 9.49
CA LEU A 28 4.88 -2.46 8.41
C LEU A 28 3.76 -3.48 8.19
N ARG A 29 2.52 -3.11 8.47
CA ARG A 29 1.35 -3.95 8.23
C ARG A 29 0.69 -3.54 6.93
N VAL A 30 0.19 -4.50 6.16
CA VAL A 30 -0.72 -4.23 5.04
C VAL A 30 -2.03 -3.76 5.62
N VAL A 31 -2.54 -2.62 5.16
CA VAL A 31 -3.77 -2.02 5.69
C VAL A 31 -4.82 -1.75 4.61
N ALA A 32 -4.39 -1.59 3.35
CA ALA A 32 -5.30 -1.27 2.26
C ALA A 32 -4.71 -1.64 0.90
N ARG A 33 -5.60 -1.74 -0.09
CA ARG A 33 -5.27 -1.63 -1.51
C ARG A 33 -5.79 -0.30 -2.02
N SER A 34 -5.07 0.36 -2.92
CA SER A 34 -5.60 1.57 -3.55
C SER A 34 -6.63 1.25 -4.63
N THR A 35 -7.50 2.21 -4.94
CA THR A 35 -8.18 2.26 -6.24
C THR A 35 -7.16 2.48 -7.36
N ARG A 36 -7.63 2.53 -8.61
CA ARG A 36 -6.75 2.80 -9.76
C ARG A 36 -5.96 4.08 -9.53
N CYS A 37 -4.64 3.98 -9.60
CA CYS A 37 -3.76 5.13 -9.61
C CYS A 37 -3.56 5.56 -11.07
N PRO A 38 -4.21 6.64 -11.55
CA PRO A 38 -4.00 7.09 -12.92
C PRO A 38 -2.53 7.51 -13.08
N LEU A 39 -1.90 7.05 -14.16
CA LEU A 39 -0.66 7.63 -14.66
C LEU A 39 -0.97 9.10 -14.99
N ARG A 40 -0.72 10.03 -14.07
CA ARG A 40 -0.81 11.45 -14.38
C ARG A 40 0.22 11.74 -15.48
N ARG A 41 -0.15 12.46 -16.53
CA ARG A 41 0.83 13.03 -17.47
C ARG A 41 1.85 13.82 -16.67
N GLY A 42 3.11 13.41 -16.72
CA GLY A 42 4.23 14.02 -15.98
C GLY A 42 4.62 13.37 -14.65
N ALA A 43 3.83 12.45 -14.10
CA ALA A 43 4.23 11.64 -12.94
C ALA A 43 4.90 10.35 -13.42
N SER A 44 6.22 10.30 -13.41
CA SER A 44 6.98 9.10 -13.79
C SER A 44 7.07 8.15 -12.60
N TRP A 45 6.25 7.09 -12.58
CA TRP A 45 6.52 5.92 -11.73
C TRP A 45 7.83 5.20 -12.07
N PRO A 46 8.25 5.09 -13.35
CA PRO A 46 9.54 4.52 -13.70
C PRO A 46 10.67 5.18 -12.91
N GLY A 47 11.41 4.36 -12.16
CA GLY A 47 12.56 4.78 -11.35
C GLY A 47 12.26 5.19 -9.91
N LEU A 48 10.98 5.39 -9.53
CA LEU A 48 10.63 5.74 -8.14
C LEU A 48 10.44 4.50 -7.26
N LEU A 49 9.83 3.44 -7.81
CA LEU A 49 9.59 2.20 -7.08
C LEU A 49 10.75 1.23 -7.31
N ALA A 50 11.57 1.05 -6.28
CA ALA A 50 12.61 0.03 -6.26
C ALA A 50 12.01 -1.31 -5.80
N PRO A 51 12.17 -2.41 -6.56
CA PRO A 51 11.82 -3.74 -6.09
C PRO A 51 12.56 -4.08 -4.79
N ALA A 52 11.85 -4.68 -3.84
CA ALA A 52 12.43 -5.20 -2.61
C ALA A 52 12.68 -6.70 -2.71
N GLY A 53 13.77 -7.17 -2.10
CA GLY A 53 14.10 -8.58 -1.94
C GLY A 53 13.42 -9.22 -0.73
N ASP A 54 14.00 -10.32 -0.26
CA ASP A 54 13.40 -11.15 0.80
C ASP A 54 13.37 -10.52 2.18
N GLU A 55 14.13 -9.44 2.41
CA GLU A 55 14.08 -8.63 3.63
C GLU A 55 12.76 -7.87 3.79
N HIS A 56 11.93 -7.81 2.74
CA HIS A 56 10.67 -7.13 2.79
C HIS A 56 9.70 -7.80 3.78
N PRO A 57 9.08 -7.04 4.71
CA PRO A 57 8.34 -7.59 5.84
C PRO A 57 7.01 -8.28 5.47
N TRP A 58 6.55 -8.14 4.22
CA TRP A 58 5.31 -8.75 3.74
C TRP A 58 5.56 -10.08 3.04
N PRO A 59 4.65 -11.05 3.19
CA PRO A 59 4.73 -12.33 2.49
C PRO A 59 4.54 -12.17 0.98
N GLN A 60 5.07 -13.10 0.20
CA GLN A 60 4.85 -13.19 -1.25
C GLN A 60 4.44 -14.63 -1.61
N PRO A 61 3.22 -14.87 -2.13
CA PRO A 61 2.15 -13.89 -2.38
C PRO A 61 1.48 -13.38 -1.10
N LEU A 62 0.67 -12.32 -1.22
CA LEU A 62 -0.17 -11.89 -0.11
C LEU A 62 -1.33 -12.88 0.07
N PRO A 63 -1.63 -13.32 1.30
CA PRO A 63 -2.69 -14.29 1.52
C PRO A 63 -4.06 -13.76 1.07
N ALA A 64 -4.94 -14.69 0.71
CA ALA A 64 -6.32 -14.40 0.34
C ALA A 64 -7.00 -13.51 1.39
N GLY A 65 -7.81 -12.56 0.93
CA GLY A 65 -8.57 -11.65 1.79
C GLY A 65 -7.78 -10.55 2.50
N TRP A 66 -6.47 -10.37 2.27
CA TRP A 66 -5.67 -9.34 2.97
C TRP A 66 -5.73 -7.93 2.38
N ALA A 67 -5.97 -7.76 1.07
CA ALA A 67 -5.91 -6.45 0.40
C ALA A 67 -7.31 -5.82 0.18
N GLY A 68 -8.09 -5.76 1.26
CA GLY A 68 -9.31 -4.95 1.46
C GLY A 68 -9.90 -4.30 0.22
N GLY A 69 -10.69 -5.03 -0.54
CA GLY A 69 -11.32 -4.45 -1.72
C GLY A 69 -12.44 -5.25 -2.34
N LEU A 70 -12.59 -6.52 -1.99
CA LEU A 70 -13.75 -7.31 -2.30
C LEU A 70 -13.92 -8.30 -1.14
N THR A 71 -15.05 -8.24 -0.45
CA THR A 71 -15.59 -9.41 0.24
C THR A 71 -15.49 -10.59 -0.73
N GLY A 72 -14.54 -11.51 -0.53
CA GLY A 72 -14.37 -12.69 -1.39
C GLY A 72 -13.13 -12.74 -2.30
N ALA A 73 -12.05 -11.98 -2.08
CA ALA A 73 -10.77 -12.30 -2.73
C ALA A 73 -10.23 -13.64 -2.19
N GLN A 74 -10.68 -14.76 -2.76
CA GLN A 74 -10.34 -16.13 -2.36
C GLN A 74 -8.93 -16.54 -2.77
N GLU A 75 -8.32 -15.83 -3.72
CA GLU A 75 -7.00 -16.18 -4.25
C GLU A 75 -5.89 -15.29 -3.67
N PRO A 76 -4.68 -15.85 -3.47
CA PRO A 76 -3.50 -15.07 -3.10
C PRO A 76 -3.19 -13.99 -4.14
N ILE A 77 -2.75 -12.83 -3.67
CA ILE A 77 -2.40 -11.70 -4.54
C ILE A 77 -0.92 -11.77 -4.85
N TRP A 78 -0.60 -12.01 -6.12
CA TRP A 78 0.75 -11.88 -6.65
C TRP A 78 1.07 -10.41 -6.92
N TYR A 79 2.22 -9.98 -6.43
CA TYR A 79 2.65 -8.59 -6.49
C TYR A 79 4.17 -8.51 -6.40
N THR A 80 4.72 -7.40 -6.87
CA THR A 80 6.11 -7.04 -6.66
C THR A 80 6.20 -6.26 -5.34
N ARG A 81 6.96 -6.80 -4.39
CA ARG A 81 7.36 -6.10 -3.16
C ARG A 81 8.26 -4.92 -3.56
N VAL A 82 8.07 -3.76 -2.92
CA VAL A 82 8.89 -2.56 -3.16
C VAL A 82 9.46 -2.04 -1.86
N LEU A 83 10.56 -1.29 -1.93
CA LEU A 83 11.13 -0.67 -0.73
C LEU A 83 10.10 0.27 -0.10
N PRO A 84 9.82 0.14 1.21
CA PRO A 84 8.76 0.90 1.88
C PRO A 84 9.22 2.32 2.26
N GLU A 85 9.73 3.06 1.28
CA GLU A 85 10.29 4.40 1.46
C GLU A 85 9.32 5.51 1.01
N LEU A 86 8.43 5.16 0.09
CA LEU A 86 7.50 6.11 -0.52
C LEU A 86 6.15 6.15 0.19
N ALA A 87 5.63 7.37 0.37
CA ALA A 87 4.29 7.61 0.89
C ALA A 87 3.31 7.98 -0.23
N ALA A 88 2.06 7.53 -0.09
CA ALA A 88 0.94 7.94 -0.91
C ALA A 88 -0.12 8.62 -0.05
N GLU A 89 -0.69 9.70 -0.59
CA GLU A 89 -1.87 10.35 -0.05
C GLU A 89 -3.13 9.63 -0.57
N THR A 90 -4.05 9.33 0.35
CA THR A 90 -5.22 8.52 0.07
C THR A 90 -6.44 9.09 0.76
N ALA A 91 -7.59 9.13 0.08
CA ALA A 91 -8.87 9.36 0.76
C ALA A 91 -9.38 8.03 1.32
N VAL A 92 -9.72 8.04 2.59
CA VAL A 92 -10.24 6.88 3.32
C VAL A 92 -11.70 7.14 3.65
N ASP A 93 -12.58 6.28 3.16
CA ASP A 93 -13.96 6.24 3.65
C ASP A 93 -13.95 5.42 4.93
N ALA A 94 -14.61 5.89 5.99
CA ALA A 94 -14.27 5.63 7.40
C ALA A 94 -14.53 4.20 7.93
N ALA A 95 -14.53 3.19 7.06
CA ALA A 95 -14.76 1.82 7.46
C ALA A 95 -13.47 1.01 7.66
N VAL A 96 -13.08 0.91 8.92
CA VAL A 96 -11.99 0.05 9.38
C VAL A 96 -12.58 -1.19 10.04
N GLU A 97 -12.09 -2.36 9.67
CA GLU A 97 -12.39 -3.61 10.35
C GLU A 97 -11.08 -4.34 10.63
N HIS A 98 -10.84 -4.81 11.85
CA HIS A 98 -9.63 -5.56 12.22
C HIS A 98 -8.30 -4.84 11.89
N GLY A 99 -8.26 -3.51 11.97
CA GLY A 99 -7.06 -2.75 11.63
C GLY A 99 -6.72 -2.81 10.13
N ARG A 100 -7.73 -2.89 9.26
CA ARG A 100 -7.60 -2.78 7.81
C ARG A 100 -8.84 -2.14 7.20
N TRP A 101 -8.66 -1.55 6.03
CA TRP A 101 -9.72 -0.86 5.33
C TRP A 101 -10.44 -1.90 4.50
N ARG A 102 -11.76 -2.05 4.70
CA ARG A 102 -12.53 -3.11 4.03
C ARG A 102 -12.66 -2.87 2.51
N HIS A 103 -12.61 -1.61 2.10
CA HIS A 103 -12.67 -1.20 0.70
C HIS A 103 -11.34 -0.62 0.22
N ALA A 104 -11.16 -0.64 -1.10
CA ALA A 104 -10.01 -0.01 -1.71
C ALA A 104 -10.02 1.49 -1.40
N VAL A 105 -8.88 2.04 -0.98
CA VAL A 105 -8.74 3.46 -0.63
C VAL A 105 -8.45 4.28 -1.87
N GLN A 106 -9.03 5.47 -1.97
CA GLN A 106 -8.83 6.29 -3.16
C GLN A 106 -7.40 6.82 -3.18
N TYR A 107 -6.63 6.49 -4.20
CA TYR A 107 -5.33 7.12 -4.42
C TYR A 107 -5.52 8.58 -4.86
N LEU A 108 -4.84 9.52 -4.19
CA LEU A 108 -4.87 10.94 -4.54
C LEU A 108 -3.58 11.37 -5.24
N ARG A 109 -2.43 11.16 -4.59
CA ARG A 109 -1.10 11.52 -5.13
C ARG A 109 0.03 10.83 -4.40
N LEU A 110 1.20 10.78 -5.05
CA LEU A 110 2.45 10.40 -4.42
C LEU A 110 2.95 11.56 -3.55
N ARG A 111 3.49 11.23 -2.38
CA ARG A 111 4.09 12.18 -1.43
C ARG A 111 5.59 11.95 -1.37
N SER A 112 6.29 12.32 -2.44
CA SER A 112 7.76 12.29 -2.49
C SER A 112 8.41 13.31 -1.54
N ASP A 113 7.62 14.23 -1.00
CA ASP A 113 7.97 15.20 0.04
C ASP A 113 7.94 14.60 1.46
N LEU A 114 7.42 13.38 1.65
CA LEU A 114 7.31 12.72 2.95
C LEU A 114 8.14 11.43 2.99
N ALA A 115 8.92 11.25 4.05
CA ALA A 115 9.53 9.95 4.31
C ALA A 115 8.50 9.01 4.97
N ALA A 116 8.68 7.70 4.78
CA ALA A 116 7.80 6.68 5.37
C ALA A 116 7.66 6.79 6.90
N ARG A 117 8.70 7.27 7.59
CA ARG A 117 8.69 7.51 9.05
C ARG A 117 7.79 8.67 9.49
N ASP A 118 7.49 9.60 8.58
CA ASP A 118 6.68 10.80 8.86
C ASP A 118 5.19 10.53 8.59
N VAL A 119 4.86 9.37 8.00
CA VAL A 119 3.48 8.91 7.88
C VAL A 119 2.95 8.56 9.26
N PRO A 120 1.76 9.06 9.66
CA PRO A 120 1.13 8.68 10.91
C PRO A 120 1.18 7.18 11.15
N GLN A 121 1.51 6.76 12.36
CA GLN A 121 1.58 5.35 12.74
C GLN A 121 0.21 4.86 13.21
N GLY A 122 0.07 3.55 13.43
CA GLY A 122 -1.19 2.96 13.92
C GLY A 122 -2.34 3.15 12.95
N LEU A 123 -3.54 2.78 13.37
CA LEU A 123 -4.77 3.09 12.65
C LEU A 123 -5.62 3.79 13.68
N ASP A 124 -5.16 4.96 14.13
CA ASP A 124 -5.89 5.80 15.07
C ASP A 124 -7.14 6.32 14.37
N ILE A 125 -8.13 5.42 14.31
CA ILE A 125 -9.55 5.69 14.34
C ILE A 125 -9.94 5.66 15.82
N GLU A 126 -9.65 6.75 16.52
CA GLU A 126 -10.48 7.11 17.68
C GLU A 126 -11.80 7.70 17.18
#